data_AF-A0A3M1CHD3-F1
#
_entry.id   AF-A0A3M1CHD3-F1
#
_cell.length_a   1.000
_cell.length_b   1.000
_cell.length_c   1.000
_cell.angle_alpha   90.00
_cell.angle_beta   90.00
_cell.angle_gamma   90.00
#
_symmetry.space_group_name_H-M   'P 1'
#
loop_
_entity.id
_entity.type
_entity.pdbx_description
1 polymer ?
#
loop_
_entity_poly.entity_id
_entity_poly.type
_entity_poly.pdbx_seq_one_letter_code
_entity_poly.pdbx_strand_id
1 'polypeptide(L)'
;MEKLLSGFDVRLRRLEQCVELLARQALGEQLDRTELGRLRRLLGKTRSGSARRTDRRYCPVCQTRLPSPRSRKCPVCGVLLSEARRALSTG
;
A
#
# COMPACT_ATOMS: atom_id res chain seq x y z
N MET A 1 20.17 15.79 8.14
CA MET A 1 19.01 14.91 8.40
C MET A 1 17.88 15.21 7.38
N GLU A 2 18.16 15.27 6.07
CA GLU A 2 17.20 15.89 5.11
C GLU A 2 16.72 14.98 3.97
N LYS A 3 17.22 13.74 3.86
CA LYS A 3 16.88 12.86 2.72
C LYS A 3 15.64 11.97 2.93
N LEU A 4 15.04 11.97 4.12
CA LEU A 4 13.89 11.10 4.46
C LEU A 4 12.52 11.72 4.18
N LEU A 5 12.43 13.05 4.08
CA LEU A 5 11.16 13.75 3.83
C LEU A 5 10.72 13.69 2.37
N SER A 6 11.67 13.66 1.43
CA SER A 6 11.38 13.67 -0.02
C SER A 6 10.57 12.45 -0.47
N GLY A 7 10.82 11.28 0.12
CA GLY A 7 10.12 10.04 -0.21
C GLY A 7 8.69 9.98 0.32
N PHE A 8 8.38 10.75 1.36
CA PHE A 8 7.03 10.85 1.94
C PHE A 8 6.17 11.81 1.11
N ASP A 9 6.70 12.98 0.77
CA ASP A 9 6.04 13.96 -0.10
C ASP A 9 5.64 13.39 -1.46
N VAL A 10 6.51 12.60 -2.08
CA VAL A 10 6.21 11.95 -3.37
C VAL A 10 5.07 10.93 -3.26
N ARG A 11 4.94 10.24 -2.11
CA ARG A 11 3.83 9.30 -1.89
C ARG A 11 2.53 10.02 -1.61
N LEU A 12 2.57 11.08 -0.82
CA LEU A 12 1.39 11.89 -0.49
C LEU A 12 0.81 12.53 -1.75
N ARG A 13 1.64 13.19 -2.57
CA ARG A 13 1.21 13.75 -3.85
C ARG A 13 0.58 12.73 -4.81
N ARG A 14 1.12 11.50 -4.82
CA ARG A 14 0.54 10.40 -5.62
C ARG A 14 -0.82 9.96 -5.10
N LEU A 15 -1.04 10.02 -3.79
CA LEU A 15 -2.33 9.71 -3.17
C LEU A 15 -3.36 10.79 -3.50
N GLU A 16 -2.99 12.07 -3.37
CA GLU A 16 -3.85 13.22 -3.70
C GLU A 16 -4.32 13.16 -5.16
N GLN A 17 -3.40 12.91 -6.09
CA GLN A 17 -3.75 12.74 -7.51
C GLN A 17 -4.68 11.55 -7.76
N CYS A 18 -4.56 10.46 -6.99
CA CYS A 18 -5.49 9.33 -7.08
C CYS A 18 -6.89 9.73 -6.64
N VAL A 19 -7.00 10.44 -5.52
CA VAL A 19 -8.26 10.90 -4.96
C VAL A 19 -8.95 11.85 -5.93
N GLU A 20 -8.21 12.79 -6.53
CA GLU A 20 -8.74 13.70 -7.54
C GLU A 20 -9.33 12.95 -8.76
N LEU A 21 -8.59 12.00 -9.33
CA LEU A 21 -9.07 11.22 -10.48
C LEU A 21 -10.31 10.38 -10.14
N LEU A 22 -10.36 9.79 -8.94
CA LEU A 22 -11.53 9.03 -8.48
C LEU A 22 -12.74 9.95 -8.27
N ALA A 23 -12.53 11.15 -7.72
CA ALA A 23 -13.59 12.14 -7.52
C ALA A 23 -14.18 12.60 -8.87
N ARG A 24 -13.33 12.93 -9.85
CA ARG A 24 -13.76 13.25 -11.22
C ARG A 24 -14.62 12.15 -11.83
N GLN A 25 -14.15 10.90 -11.75
CA GLN A 25 -14.90 9.77 -12.27
C GLN A 25 -16.25 9.55 -11.55
N ALA A 26 -16.30 9.76 -10.23
CA ALA A 26 -17.53 9.64 -9.45
C ALA A 26 -18.54 10.77 -9.74
N LEU A 27 -18.05 11.97 -10.07
CA LEU A 27 -18.85 13.11 -10.51
C LEU A 27 -19.30 13.01 -11.98
N GLY A 28 -18.94 11.92 -12.67
CA GLY A 28 -19.33 11.68 -14.06
C GLY A 28 -18.46 12.41 -15.08
N GLU A 29 -17.35 13.02 -14.66
CA GLU A 29 -16.36 13.60 -15.57
C GLU A 29 -15.67 12.47 -16.37
N GLN A 30 -15.53 12.65 -17.68
CA GLN A 30 -14.80 11.70 -18.52
C GLN A 30 -13.30 11.84 -18.29
N LEU A 31 -12.70 10.81 -17.70
CA LEU A 31 -11.25 10.68 -17.62
C LEU A 31 -10.66 10.33 -18.99
N ASP A 32 -9.54 10.97 -19.33
CA ASP A 32 -8.81 10.63 -20.55
C ASP A 32 -8.09 9.26 -20.43
N ARG A 33 -7.54 8.75 -21.55
CA ARG A 33 -6.83 7.46 -21.58
C ARG A 33 -5.60 7.42 -20.66
N THR A 34 -4.91 8.54 -20.51
CA THR A 34 -3.71 8.69 -19.68
C THR A 34 -4.06 8.64 -18.20
N GLU A 35 -5.09 9.38 -17.81
CA GLU A 35 -5.66 9.43 -16.47
C GLU A 35 -6.18 8.06 -16.03
N LEU A 36 -6.98 7.40 -16.89
CA LEU A 36 -7.43 6.01 -16.66
C LEU A 36 -6.24 5.05 -16.52
N GLY A 37 -5.21 5.20 -17.36
CA GLY A 37 -3.99 4.39 -17.28
C GLY A 37 -3.24 4.60 -15.97
N ARG A 38 -3.17 5.83 -15.46
CA ARG A 38 -2.55 6.17 -14.18
C ARG A 38 -3.34 5.57 -13.02
N LEU A 39 -4.67 5.74 -13.03
CA LEU A 39 -5.56 5.19 -12.02
C LEU A 39 -5.47 3.66 -11.94
N ARG A 40 -5.52 2.96 -13.09
CA ARG A 40 -5.35 1.50 -13.16
C ARG A 40 -4.02 1.03 -12.58
N ARG A 41 -2.91 1.71 -12.89
CA ARG A 41 -1.59 1.35 -12.32
C ARG A 41 -1.52 1.52 -10.81
N LEU A 42 -2.16 2.55 -10.28
CA LEU A 42 -2.15 2.83 -8.84
C LEU A 42 -3.06 1.84 -8.08
N LEU A 43 -4.26 1.56 -8.60
CA LEU A 43 -5.17 0.54 -8.06
C LEU A 43 -4.61 -0.89 -8.19
N GLY A 44 -3.85 -1.18 -9.25
CA GLY A 44 -3.16 -2.46 -9.40
C GLY A 44 -2.14 -2.70 -8.28
N LYS A 45 -1.39 -1.66 -7.90
CA LYS A 45 -0.39 -1.73 -6.81
C LYS A 45 -1.04 -1.92 -5.44
N THR A 46 -2.21 -1.34 -5.20
CA THR A 46 -2.95 -1.56 -3.95
C THR A 46 -3.50 -2.99 -3.86
N ARG A 47 -4.00 -3.55 -4.98
CA ARG A 47 -4.42 -4.97 -5.06
C ARG A 47 -3.27 -5.94 -4.81
N SER A 48 -2.09 -5.72 -5.39
CA SER A 48 -0.90 -6.55 -5.09
C SER A 48 -0.50 -6.48 -3.61
N GLY A 49 -0.75 -5.35 -2.96
CA GLY A 49 -0.58 -5.21 -1.53
C GLY A 49 -1.51 -6.12 -0.73
N SER A 50 -2.76 -6.33 -1.15
CA SER A 50 -3.68 -7.24 -0.45
C SER A 50 -3.24 -8.71 -0.56
N ALA A 51 -2.78 -9.15 -1.74
CA ALA A 51 -2.22 -10.50 -1.92
C ALA A 51 -0.96 -10.72 -1.06
N ARG A 52 -0.13 -9.69 -0.87
CA ARG A 52 1.03 -9.74 0.03
C ARG A 52 0.65 -9.71 1.51
N ARG A 53 -0.49 -9.13 1.89
CA ARG A 53 -0.96 -9.11 3.28
C ARG A 53 -1.30 -10.52 3.79
N THR A 54 -1.77 -11.40 2.91
CA THR A 54 -2.12 -12.79 3.26
C THR A 54 -0.94 -13.76 3.14
N ASP A 55 0.07 -13.48 2.30
CA ASP A 55 1.29 -14.31 2.21
C ASP A 55 2.12 -14.23 3.51
N ARG A 56 2.38 -15.40 4.10
CA ARG A 56 3.14 -15.50 5.36
C ARG A 56 4.61 -15.10 5.23
N ARG A 57 5.15 -14.98 4.00
CA ARG A 57 6.50 -14.50 3.72
C ARG A 57 6.65 -12.99 3.83
N TYR A 58 5.56 -12.24 3.97
CA TYR A 58 5.57 -10.78 4.10
C TYR A 58 4.95 -10.34 5.42
N CYS A 59 5.37 -9.15 5.87
CA CYS A 59 4.73 -8.47 6.99
C CYS A 59 3.31 -8.02 6.58
N PRO A 60 2.26 -8.35 7.33
CA PRO A 60 0.89 -7.93 7.02
C PRO A 60 0.68 -6.41 7.09
N VAL A 61 1.55 -5.68 7.79
CA VAL A 61 1.44 -4.22 7.97
C VAL A 61 2.27 -3.47 6.94
N CYS A 62 3.59 -3.64 6.97
CA CYS A 62 4.51 -2.88 6.10
C CYS A 62 4.85 -3.60 4.78
N GLN A 63 4.37 -4.84 4.58
CA GLN A 63 4.60 -5.66 3.39
C GLN A 63 6.08 -5.92 3.05
N THR A 64 6.98 -5.72 4.01
CA THR A 64 8.39 -6.13 3.85
C THR A 64 8.50 -7.65 3.88
N ARG A 65 9.36 -8.21 3.02
CA ARG A 65 9.67 -9.65 3.02
C ARG A 65 10.34 -10.02 4.33
N LEU A 66 9.80 -11.02 5.03
CA LEU A 66 10.32 -11.48 6.31
C LEU A 66 11.52 -12.41 6.08
N PRO A 67 12.60 -12.27 6.88
CA PRO A 67 13.75 -13.15 6.81
C PRO A 67 13.39 -14.57 7.29
N SER A 68 14.23 -15.54 6.93
CA SER A 68 14.22 -16.90 7.46
C SER A 68 15.49 -17.11 8.31
N PRO A 69 15.39 -17.58 9.57
CA PRO A 69 14.19 -18.00 10.28
C PRO A 69 13.26 -16.83 10.66
N ARG A 70 11.96 -17.10 10.79
CA ARG A 70 10.96 -16.06 11.08
C ARG A 70 11.07 -15.56 12.50
N SER A 71 11.23 -14.24 12.66
CA SER A 71 11.11 -13.53 13.92
C SER A 71 9.65 -13.36 14.37
N ARG A 72 9.40 -13.17 15.67
CA ARG A 72 8.05 -12.85 16.21
C ARG A 72 7.56 -11.45 15.80
N LYS A 73 8.49 -10.50 15.67
CA LYS A 73 8.25 -9.12 15.26
C LYS A 73 8.78 -8.87 13.84
N CYS A 74 8.16 -7.97 13.10
CA CYS A 74 8.75 -7.49 11.85
C CYS A 74 10.03 -6.69 12.16
N PRO A 75 11.18 -6.99 11.52
CA PRO A 75 12.43 -6.26 11.77
C PRO A 75 12.41 -4.82 11.24
N VAL A 76 11.45 -4.47 10.37
CA VAL A 76 11.36 -3.13 9.77
C VAL A 76 10.37 -2.23 10.50
N CYS A 77 9.17 -2.73 10.81
CA CYS A 77 8.14 -1.90 11.46
C CYS A 77 7.85 -2.29 12.92
N GLY A 78 8.56 -3.27 13.48
CA GLY A 78 8.44 -3.67 14.89
C GLY A 78 7.15 -4.40 15.29
N VAL A 79 6.15 -4.48 14.40
CA VAL A 79 4.85 -5.09 14.73
C VAL A 79 4.95 -6.57 15.09
N LEU A 80 4.17 -7.03 16.06
CA LEU A 80 3.97 -8.44 16.35
C LEU A 80 3.18 -9.10 15.22
N LEU A 81 3.80 -10.08 14.57
CA LEU A 81 3.23 -10.70 13.36
C LEU A 81 2.01 -11.57 13.66
N SER A 82 1.89 -12.11 14.87
CA SER A 82 0.73 -12.90 15.32
C SER A 82 -0.53 -12.03 15.44
N GLU A 83 -0.42 -10.90 16.12
CA GLU A 83 -1.53 -9.96 16.33
C GLU A 83 -1.99 -9.33 15.03
N ALA A 84 -1.04 -8.86 14.22
CA ALA A 84 -1.35 -8.24 12.93
C ALA A 84 -2.02 -9.21 11.95
N ARG A 85 -1.73 -10.52 12.03
CA ARG A 85 -2.45 -11.53 11.24
C ARG A 85 -3.84 -11.81 11.77
N ARG A 86 -4.01 -11.85 13.10
CA ARG A 86 -5.33 -12.05 13.73
C ARG A 86 -6.29 -10.93 13.33
N ALA A 87 -5.84 -9.68 13.35
CA ALA A 87 -6.62 -8.51 12.94
C ALA A 87 -7.09 -8.57 11.47
N LEU A 88 -6.33 -9.23 10.58
CA LEU A 88 -6.71 -9.42 9.18
C LEU A 88 -7.71 -10.56 8.95
N SER A 89 -7.87 -11.49 9.90
CA SER A 89 -8.79 -12.63 9.78
C SER A 89 -10.19 -12.35 10.32
N THR A 90 -10.37 -11.25 11.02
CA THR A 90 -11.63 -10.82 11.65
C THR A 90 -12.33 -9.67 10.90
N GLY A 91 -11.85 -9.30 9.71
CA GLY A 91 -12.38 -8.21 8.88
C GLY A 91 -12.83 -8.65 7.50
#